data_AF-A0A2G9PXY1-F1
#
_entry.id   AF-A0A2G9PXY1-F1
#
_cell.length_a   1.000
_cell.length_b   1.000
_cell.length_c   1.000
_cell.angle_alpha   90.00
_cell.angle_beta   90.00
_cell.angle_gamma   90.00
#
_symmetry.space_group_name_H-M   'P 1'
#
loop_
_entity.id
_entity.type
_entity.pdbx_description
1 polymer ?
#
loop_
_entity_poly.entity_id
_entity_poly.type
_entity_poly.pdbx_seq_one_letter_code
_entity_poly.pdbx_strand_id
1 'polypeptide(L)' 'MHILQPKHIKLKPEEVRKLTKNLNISVSQLPKIKIDDKGLPENCERGDVVKIERKFGDKIRGYFRVVV' A
#
# COMPACT_ATOMS: atom_id res chain seq x y z
N MET A 1 16.38 -1.61 -8.69
CA MET A 1 15.80 -0.39 -8.10
C MET A 1 15.68 0.64 -9.21
N HIS A 2 14.48 0.90 -9.71
CA HIS A 2 14.27 1.82 -10.84
C HIS A 2 13.96 3.24 -10.37
N ILE A 3 14.30 4.24 -11.18
CA ILE A 3 14.12 5.68 -10.89
C ILE A 3 12.67 6.02 -10.49
N LEU A 4 11.69 5.35 -11.12
CA LEU A 4 10.27 5.58 -10.89
C LEU A 4 9.62 4.58 -9.92
N GLN A 5 10.37 3.62 -9.37
CA GLN A 5 9.81 2.60 -8.49
C GLN A 5 9.76 3.12 -7.05
N PRO A 6 8.56 3.39 -6.49
CA PRO A 6 8.44 3.82 -5.11
C PRO A 6 8.72 2.66 -4.14
N LYS A 7 8.93 3.00 -2.86
CA LYS A 7 9.10 1.99 -1.82
C LYS A 7 7.74 1.43 -1.41
N HIS A 8 7.61 0.12 -1.46
CA HIS A 8 6.42 -0.62 -1.03
C HIS A 8 6.69 -1.29 0.31
N ILE A 9 5.85 -1.01 1.31
CA ILE A 9 5.96 -1.54 2.67
C ILE A 9 4.64 -2.22 3.02
N LYS A 10 4.70 -3.49 3.41
CA LYS A 10 3.53 -4.22 3.92
C LYS A 10 3.15 -3.66 5.29
N LEU A 11 1.88 -3.29 5.47
CA LEU A 11 1.35 -2.84 6.75
C LEU A 11 0.95 -4.02 7.62
N LYS A 12 1.07 -3.84 8.94
CA LYS A 12 0.52 -4.81 9.90
C LYS A 12 -1.00 -4.69 9.97
N PRO A 13 -1.73 -5.78 10.29
CA PRO A 13 -3.20 -5.76 10.40
C PRO A 13 -3.72 -4.74 11.42
N GLU A 14 -2.97 -4.46 12.48
CA GLU A 14 -3.33 -3.43 13.47
C GLU A 14 -3.29 -2.01 12.88
N GLU A 15 -2.27 -1.72 12.07
CA GLU A 15 -2.12 -0.43 11.41
C GLU A 15 -3.23 -0.23 10.37
N VAL A 16 -3.56 -1.29 9.62
CA VAL A 16 -4.67 -1.29 8.66
C VAL A 16 -5.98 -0.95 9.36
N ARG A 17 -6.27 -1.56 10.52
CA ARG A 17 -7.47 -1.25 11.30
C ARG A 17 -7.52 0.20 11.76
N LYS A 18 -6.40 0.76 12.23
CA LYS A 18 -6.32 2.19 12.60
C LYS A 18 -6.55 3.10 11.38
N LEU A 19 -5.95 2.77 10.24
CA LEU A 19 -6.09 3.53 8.99
C LEU A 19 -7.53 3.55 8.48
N THR A 20 -8.14 2.38 8.44
CA THR A 20 -9.53 2.14 8.03
C THR A 20 -10.50 2.92 8.92
N LYS A 21 -10.26 2.94 10.25
CA LYS A 21 -11.03 3.74 11.21
C LYS A 21 -10.84 5.25 11.03
N ASN A 22 -9.60 5.71 10.90
CA ASN A 22 -9.29 7.14 10.77
C ASN A 22 -9.85 7.75 9.48
N LEU A 23 -9.82 6.99 8.39
CA LEU A 23 -10.35 7.42 7.09
C LEU A 23 -11.86 7.13 6.96
N ASN A 24 -12.45 6.36 7.89
CA ASN A 24 -13.83 5.90 7.85
C ASN A 24 -14.20 5.24 6.50
N ILE A 25 -13.31 4.40 5.99
CA ILE A 25 -13.48 3.66 4.72
C ILE A 25 -13.44 2.16 4.98
N SER A 26 -13.93 1.36 4.04
CA SER A 26 -13.68 -0.09 4.00
C SER A 26 -12.39 -0.40 3.24
N VAL A 27 -11.74 -1.51 3.59
CA VAL A 27 -10.56 -2.03 2.89
C VAL A 27 -10.86 -2.22 1.39
N SER A 28 -12.10 -2.59 1.04
CA SER A 28 -12.52 -2.76 -0.36
C SER A 28 -12.56 -1.47 -1.19
N GLN A 29 -12.60 -0.30 -0.53
CA GLN A 29 -12.61 1.02 -1.18
C GLN A 29 -11.20 1.52 -1.49
N LEU A 30 -10.17 0.88 -0.94
CA LEU A 30 -8.79 1.22 -1.28
C LEU A 30 -8.47 0.77 -2.72
N PRO A 31 -7.65 1.55 -3.45
CA PRO A 31 -7.21 1.17 -4.77
C PRO A 31 -6.54 -0.20 -4.77
N LYS A 32 -6.95 -1.05 -5.70
CA LYS A 32 -6.49 -2.44 -5.78
C LYS A 32 -5.15 -2.55 -6.51
N ILE A 33 -4.34 -3.52 -6.12
CA ILE A 33 -3.11 -3.93 -6.81
C ILE A 33 -3.15 -5.45 -7.02
N LYS A 34 -2.72 -5.91 -8.18
CA LYS A 34 -2.71 -7.35 -8.48
C LYS A 34 -1.56 -8.02 -7.73
N ILE A 35 -1.76 -9.25 -7.27
CA ILE A 35 -0.69 -10.06 -6.69
C ILE A 35 0.47 -10.29 -7.68
N ASP A 36 0.19 -10.30 -8.99
CA ASP A 36 1.19 -10.49 -10.06
C ASP A 36 2.00 -9.21 -10.39
N ASP A 37 1.77 -8.10 -9.69
CA ASP A 37 2.49 -6.85 -9.93
C ASP A 37 3.94 -6.98 -9.43
N LYS A 38 4.92 -6.87 -10.36
CA LYS A 38 6.35 -6.96 -10.07
C LYS A 38 6.87 -5.91 -9.08
N GLY A 39 6.07 -4.89 -8.78
CA GLY A 39 6.37 -3.91 -7.76
C GLY A 39 6.14 -4.41 -6.35
N LEU A 40 5.31 -5.43 -6.12
CA LEU A 40 5.02 -5.93 -4.77
C LEU A 40 6.26 -6.57 -4.12
N PRO A 41 6.41 -6.45 -2.79
CA PRO A 41 7.35 -7.28 -2.06
C PRO A 41 6.90 -8.75 -2.09
N GLU A 42 7.86 -9.68 -2.08
CA GLU A 42 7.64 -11.12 -2.27
C GLU A 42 6.73 -11.79 -1.20
N ASN A 43 6.45 -11.11 -0.08
CA ASN A 43 5.68 -11.62 1.06
C ASN A 43 4.26 -11.01 1.22
N CYS A 44 3.60 -10.71 0.10
CA CYS A 44 2.25 -10.15 0.08
C CYS A 44 1.20 -11.19 -0.34
N GLU A 45 0.12 -11.30 0.44
CA GLU A 45 -1.01 -12.19 0.19
C GLU A 45 -2.25 -11.38 -0.23
N ARG A 46 -3.23 -12.05 -0.83
CA ARG A 46 -4.52 -11.44 -1.16
C ARG A 46 -5.20 -10.92 0.11
N GLY A 47 -5.60 -9.65 0.10
CA GLY A 47 -6.20 -8.98 1.25
C GLY A 47 -5.22 -8.14 2.08
N ASP A 48 -3.92 -8.24 1.82
CA ASP A 48 -2.93 -7.36 2.47
C ASP A 48 -3.07 -5.91 1.99
N VAL A 49 -2.67 -4.99 2.87
CA VAL A 49 -2.57 -3.56 2.54
C VAL A 49 -1.10 -3.16 2.45
N VAL A 50 -0.76 -2.54 1.33
CA VAL A 50 0.59 -2.06 1.05
C VAL A 50 0.60 -0.54 1.14
N LYS A 51 1.53 0.01 1.91
CA LYS A 51 1.89 1.42 1.93
C LYS A 51 2.93 1.69 0.85
N ILE A 52 2.65 2.65 0.00
CA ILE A 52 3.50 3.11 -1.09
C ILE A 52 4.00 4.50 -0.72
N GLU A 53 5.31 4.65 -0.57
CA GLU A 53 5.94 5.94 -0.28
C GLU A 53 6.46 6.54 -1.58
N ARG A 54 5.75 7.54 -2.09
CA ARG A 54 6.14 8.28 -3.31
C ARG A 54 6.76 9.62 -2.91
N LYS A 55 7.96 9.89 -3.44
CA LYS A 55 8.58 11.22 -3.35
C LYS A 55 7.91 12.14 -4.37
N PHE A 56 7.44 13.29 -3.91
CA PHE A 56 6.84 14.34 -4.72
C PHE A 56 7.57 15.65 -4.40
N GLY A 57 8.62 15.95 -5.17
CA GLY A 57 9.63 16.96 -4.78
C GLY A 57 10.28 16.56 -3.45
N ASP A 58 10.28 17.49 -2.49
CA ASP A 58 10.82 17.27 -1.13
C ASP A 58 9.85 16.55 -0.18
N LYS A 59 8.60 16.31 -0.59
CA LYS A 59 7.57 15.70 0.27
C LYS A 59 7.38 14.22 -0.04
N ILE A 60 7.36 13.38 1.00
CA ILE A 60 7.00 11.97 0.89
C ILE A 60 5.49 11.86 1.13
N ARG A 61 4.75 11.35 0.14
CA ARG A 61 3.32 11.04 0.28
C ARG A 61 3.13 9.53 0.42
N GLY A 62 2.41 9.13 1.45
CA GLY A 62 1.96 7.76 1.65
C GLY A 62 0.68 7.50 0.87
N TYR A 63 0.65 6.42 0.10
CA TYR A 63 -0.52 5.94 -0.63
C TYR A 63 -0.79 4.49 -0.24
N PHE A 64 -2.06 4.12 -0.05
CA PHE A 64 -2.42 2.78 0.45
C PHE A 64 -3.18 2.02 -0.62
N ARG A 65 -2.79 0.76 -0.86
CA ARG A 65 -3.44 -0.13 -1.83
C ARG A 65 -3.68 -1.50 -1.24
N VAL A 66 -4.71 -2.20 -1.74
CA VAL A 66 -5.08 -3.54 -1.30
C VAL A 66 -4.73 -4.57 -2.36
N VAL A 67 -4.10 -5.66 -1.94
CA VAL A 67 -3.71 -6.76 -2.82
C VAL A 67 -4.93 -7.62 -3.13
N VAL A 68 -5.16 -7.89 -4.41
CA VAL A 68 -6.20 -8.78 -4.94
C VAL A 68 -5.63 -9.79 -5.94
#